data_AF-A0A364NSM2-F1
#
_entry.id   AF-A0A364NSM2-F1
#
_cell.length_a   1.000
_cell.length_b   1.000
_cell.length_c   1.000
_cell.angle_alpha   90.00
_cell.angle_beta   90.00
_cell.angle_gamma   90.00
#
_symmetry.space_group_name_H-M   'P 1'
#
loop_
_entity.id
_entity.type
_entity.pdbx_description
1 polymer ?
#
loop_
_entity_poly.entity_id
_entity_poly.type
_entity_poly.pdbx_seq_one_letter_code
_entity_poly.pdbx_strand_id
1 'polypeptide(L)'
;MIRTALAVLVLLIAARALAADLPAVGTRTIGNQHYLVDRNGTTVGQLKELSPGNWHILDSRGMTVGTVTGSPGVPPVVIGPVRR
;
A
#
# COMPACT_ATOMS: atom_id res chain seq x y z
N MET A 1 17.16 16.52 28.65
CA MET A 1 15.75 16.31 28.26
C MET A 1 15.50 16.52 26.76
N ILE A 2 16.08 17.54 26.11
CA ILE A 2 15.93 17.76 24.65
C ILE A 2 16.55 16.64 23.80
N ARG A 3 17.74 16.13 24.15
CA ARG A 3 18.41 15.05 23.40
C ARG A 3 17.61 13.74 23.36
N THR A 4 16.95 13.39 24.47
CA THR A 4 16.10 12.20 24.56
C THR A 4 14.81 12.37 23.76
N ALA A 5 14.19 13.55 23.77
CA ALA A 5 13.01 13.83 22.96
C ALA A 5 13.31 13.79 21.45
N LEU A 6 14.47 14.31 21.04
CA LEU A 6 14.90 14.27 19.64
C LEU A 6 15.16 12.84 19.15
N ALA A 7 15.80 12.01 19.99
CA ALA A 7 16.05 10.60 19.68
C ALA A 7 14.76 9.80 19.52
N VAL A 8 13.77 10.04 20.40
CA VAL A 8 12.45 9.42 20.31
C VAL A 8 11.71 9.87 19.05
N LEU A 9 11.78 11.16 18.70
CA LEU A 9 11.17 11.67 17.48
C LEU A 9 11.78 11.05 16.22
N VAL A 10 13.11 10.95 16.14
CA VAL A 10 13.80 10.30 15.02
C VAL A 10 13.43 8.82 14.92
N LEU A 11 13.35 8.11 16.05
CA LEU A 11 12.95 6.71 16.08
C LEU A 11 11.51 6.51 15.60
N LEU A 12 10.58 7.40 15.98
CA LEU A 12 9.19 7.35 15.55
C LEU A 12 9.02 7.65 14.05
N ILE A 13 9.83 8.57 13.51
CA ILE A 13 9.84 8.87 12.07
C ILE A 13 10.42 7.69 11.28
N ALA A 14 11.53 7.10 11.75
CA ALA A 14 12.14 5.94 11.13
C ALA A 14 11.20 4.70 11.15
N ALA A 15 10.46 4.50 12.24
CA ALA A 15 9.49 3.41 12.36
C ALA A 15 8.35 3.53 11.33
N ARG A 16 7.89 4.75 11.04
CA ARG A 16 6.88 5.00 9.99
C ARG A 16 7.44 4.78 8.58
N ALA A 17 8.69 5.15 8.36
CA ALA A 17 9.37 4.90 7.08
C ALA A 17 9.54 3.40 6.83
N LEU A 18 9.92 2.62 7.85
CA LEU A 18 10.04 1.16 7.76
C LEU A 18 8.68 0.46 7.56
N ALA A 19 7.59 1.02 8.11
CA ALA A 19 6.24 0.50 7.87
C ALA A 19 5.78 0.69 6.41
N ALA A 20 6.30 1.70 5.69
CA ALA A 20 5.93 1.96 4.30
C ALA A 20 6.49 0.94 3.29
N ASP A 21 7.44 0.10 3.71
CA ASP A 21 8.03 -0.98 2.89
C ASP A 21 7.53 -2.38 3.27
N LEU A 22 6.50 -2.46 4.12
CA LEU A 22 5.85 -3.74 4.37
C LEU A 22 5.09 -4.20 3.11
N PRO A 23 5.22 -5.49 2.75
CA PRO A 23 4.57 -5.99 1.56
C PRO A 23 3.05 -5.98 1.74
N ALA A 24 2.34 -5.73 0.65
CA ALA A 24 0.89 -5.82 0.65
C ALA A 24 0.45 -7.27 0.92
N VAL A 25 -0.53 -7.42 1.81
CA VAL A 25 -1.11 -8.74 2.20
C VAL A 25 -2.62 -8.78 1.99
N GLY A 26 -3.22 -7.69 1.51
CA GLY A 26 -4.64 -7.62 1.26
C GLY A 26 -5.05 -6.35 0.53
N THR A 27 -6.35 -6.24 0.27
CA THR A 27 -6.98 -5.08 -0.34
C THR A 27 -8.04 -4.49 0.57
N ARG A 28 -8.19 -3.17 0.50
CA ARG A 28 -9.21 -2.42 1.24
C ARG A 28 -9.87 -1.41 0.32
N THR A 29 -11.20 -1.33 0.39
CA THR A 29 -11.97 -0.32 -0.34
C THR A 29 -12.35 0.82 0.61
N ILE A 30 -12.07 2.06 0.20
CA ILE A 30 -12.47 3.27 0.90
C ILE A 30 -13.17 4.18 -0.11
N GLY A 31 -14.48 4.37 0.05
CA GLY A 31 -15.30 5.02 -0.97
C GLY A 31 -15.25 4.25 -2.29
N ASN A 32 -14.90 4.94 -3.38
CA ASN A 32 -14.75 4.36 -4.72
C ASN A 32 -13.29 4.00 -5.06
N GLN A 33 -12.38 3.99 -4.08
CA GLN A 33 -10.97 3.69 -4.30
C GLN A 33 -10.57 2.39 -3.61
N HIS A 34 -9.75 1.61 -4.29
CA HIS A 34 -9.20 0.36 -3.77
C HIS A 34 -7.73 0.55 -3.43
N TYR A 35 -7.30 0.02 -2.30
CA TYR A 35 -5.94 0.17 -1.78
C TYR A 35 -5.34 -1.18 -1.46
N LEU A 36 -4.03 -1.27 -1.62
CA LEU A 36 -3.22 -2.33 -1.06
C LEU A 36 -2.94 -2.00 0.40
N VAL A 37 -3.11 -2.98 1.28
CA VAL A 37 -2.84 -2.83 2.71
C VAL A 37 -1.78 -3.82 3.19
N ASP A 38 -0.93 -3.35 4.10
CA ASP A 38 0.05 -4.17 4.81
C ASP A 38 -0.61 -4.96 5.96
N ARG A 39 0.19 -5.76 6.68
CA ARG A 39 -0.27 -6.54 7.84
C ARG A 39 -0.73 -5.66 9.01
N ASN A 40 -0.26 -4.41 9.09
CA ASN A 40 -0.64 -3.45 10.12
C ASN A 40 -1.92 -2.69 9.75
N GLY A 41 -2.49 -2.91 8.56
CA GLY A 41 -3.66 -2.21 8.04
C GLY A 41 -3.36 -0.86 7.40
N THR A 42 -2.08 -0.51 7.21
CA THR A 42 -1.63 0.70 6.54
C THR A 42 -1.78 0.56 5.03
N THR A 43 -2.21 1.62 4.35
CA THR A 43 -2.24 1.64 2.88
C THR A 43 -0.83 1.80 2.30
N VAL A 44 -0.41 0.84 1.48
CA VAL A 44 0.94 0.81 0.87
C VAL A 44 0.93 1.06 -0.65
N GLY A 45 -0.26 1.19 -1.22
CA GLY A 45 -0.46 1.52 -2.63
C GLY A 45 -1.95 1.60 -2.98
N GLN A 46 -2.25 2.06 -4.19
CA GLN A 46 -3.61 2.14 -4.70
C GLN A 46 -3.81 1.15 -5.86
N LEU A 47 -4.96 0.49 -5.90
CA LEU A 47 -5.42 -0.32 -7.00
C LEU A 47 -6.44 0.47 -7.83
N LYS A 48 -6.20 0.56 -9.13
CA LYS A 48 -7.08 1.24 -10.07
C LYS A 48 -7.36 0.35 -11.27
N GLU A 49 -8.63 0.03 -11.49
CA GLU A 49 -9.06 -0.64 -12.71
C GLU A 49 -9.07 0.36 -13.87
N LEU A 50 -8.24 0.12 -14.89
CA LEU A 50 -8.21 0.98 -16.09
C LEU A 50 -9.04 0.39 -17.23
N SER A 51 -9.15 -0.92 -17.28
CA SER A 51 -10.07 -1.64 -18.16
C SER A 51 -10.62 -2.86 -17.41
N PRO A 52 -11.78 -3.42 -17.81
CA PRO A 52 -12.40 -4.55 -17.12
C PRO A 52 -11.40 -5.69 -16.87
N GLY A 53 -11.18 -6.01 -15.60
CA GLY A 53 -10.27 -7.06 -15.15
C GLY A 53 -8.78 -6.69 -15.17
N ASN A 54 -8.40 -5.48 -15.59
CA ASN A 54 -7.02 -5.01 -15.60
C ASN A 54 -6.80 -3.91 -14.57
N TRP A 55 -6.10 -4.28 -13.51
CA TRP A 55 -5.84 -3.45 -12.35
C TRP A 55 -4.41 -2.94 -12.35
N HIS A 56 -4.23 -1.64 -12.20
CA HIS A 56 -2.94 -1.00 -12.05
C HIS A 56 -2.67 -0.74 -10.59
N ILE A 57 -1.48 -1.14 -10.14
CA ILE A 57 -0.95 -0.79 -8.82
C ILE A 57 -0.23 0.55 -8.96
N LEU A 58 -0.73 1.55 -8.26
CA LEU A 58 -0.17 2.89 -8.22
C LEU A 58 0.60 3.09 -6.91
N ASP A 59 1.77 3.72 -6.98
CA ASP A 59 2.48 4.21 -5.81
C ASP A 59 1.81 5.48 -5.23
N SER A 60 2.41 6.03 -4.17
CA SER A 60 1.93 7.27 -3.54
C SER A 60 2.03 8.51 -4.43
N ARG A 61 2.75 8.43 -5.56
CA ARG A 61 2.87 9.49 -6.57
C ARG A 61 1.92 9.28 -7.75
N GLY A 62 1.12 8.21 -7.73
CA GLY A 62 0.20 7.85 -8.82
C GLY A 62 0.88 7.18 -10.02
N MET A 63 2.14 6.77 -9.87
CA MET A 63 2.87 6.05 -10.93
C MET A 63 2.51 4.56 -10.89
N THR A 64 2.26 3.97 -12.05
CA THR A 64 2.03 2.52 -12.14
C THR A 64 3.33 1.78 -11.86
N VAL A 65 3.34 0.99 -10.79
CA VAL A 65 4.47 0.13 -10.40
C VAL A 65 4.21 -1.35 -10.72
N GLY A 66 2.99 -1.70 -11.08
CA GLY A 66 2.64 -3.05 -11.49
C GLY A 66 1.22 -3.15 -12.03
N THR A 67 0.91 -4.29 -12.63
CA THR A 67 -0.44 -4.62 -13.09
C THR A 67 -0.86 -5.98 -12.55
N VAL A 68 -2.16 -6.14 -12.34
CA VAL A 68 -2.79 -7.36 -11.85
C VAL A 68 -4.02 -7.64 -12.68
N THR A 69 -4.13 -8.85 -13.19
CA THR A 69 -5.32 -9.29 -13.93
C THR A 69 -6.26 -10.04 -13.00
N GLY A 70 -7.56 -9.76 -13.09
CA GLY A 70 -8.57 -10.37 -12.23
C GLY A 70 -9.97 -10.27 -12.83
N SER A 71 -10.99 -10.57 -12.03
CA SER A 71 -12.37 -10.42 -12.44
C SER A 71 -12.74 -8.92 -12.56
N PRO A 72 -13.51 -8.53 -13.58
CA PRO A 72 -13.97 -7.14 -13.74
C PRO A 72 -14.73 -6.63 -12.51
N GLY A 73 -14.42 -5.42 -12.07
CA GLY A 73 -15.09 -4.76 -10.94
C GLY A 73 -14.83 -5.39 -9.56
N VAL A 74 -14.04 -6.47 -9.49
CA VAL A 74 -13.66 -7.13 -8.24
C VAL A 74 -12.18 -6.87 -8.00
N PRO A 75 -11.81 -6.13 -6.93
CA PRO A 75 -10.42 -5.91 -6.60
C PRO A 75 -9.70 -7.24 -6.39
N PRO A 76 -8.51 -7.44 -6.98
CA PRO A 76 -7.79 -8.70 -6.84
C PRO A 76 -7.42 -8.96 -5.38
N VAL A 77 -7.54 -10.21 -4.95
CA VAL A 77 -7.09 -10.64 -3.63
C VAL A 77 -5.58 -10.81 -3.68
N VAL A 78 -4.88 -10.05 -2.86
CA VAL A 78 -3.42 -10.16 -2.73
C VAL A 78 -3.12 -11.31 -1.76
N ILE A 79 -2.70 -12.45 -2.30
CA ILE A 79 -2.30 -13.61 -1.51
C ILE A 79 -0.77 -13.64 -1.47
N GLY A 80 -0.19 -13.07 -0.40
CA GLY A 80 1.25 -13.06 -0.17
C GLY A 80 1.93 -11.74 -0.54
N PRO A 81 3.24 -11.61 -0.22
CA PRO A 81 3.92 -10.34 -0.31
C PRO A 81 4.06 -9.89 -1.77
N VAL A 82 3.39 -8.79 -2.14
CA VAL A 82 3.65 -8.11 -3.41
C VAL A 82 5.07 -7.57 -3.36
N ARG A 83 6.01 -8.28 -3.99
CA ARG A 83 7.38 -7.81 -4.15
C ARG A 83 7.35 -6.66 -5.14
N ARG A 84 7.75 -5.46 -4.67
CA ARG A 84 8.14 -4.34 -5.53
C ARG A 84 9.36 -4.73 -6.37
#